data_AF-A0A0F9G2X3-F1
#
_entry.id   AF-A0A0F9G2X3-F1
#
_cell.length_a   1.000
_cell.length_b   1.000
_cell.length_c   1.000
_cell.angle_alpha   90.00
_cell.angle_beta   90.00
_cell.angle_gamma   90.00
#
_symmetry.space_group_name_H-M   'P 1'
#
loop_
_entity.id
_entity.type
_entity.pdbx_description
1 polymer ?
#
loop_
_entity_poly.entity_id
_entity_poly.type
_entity_poly.pdbx_seq_one_letter_code
_entity_poly.pdbx_strand_id
1 'polypeptide(L)'
;MRGKRLVWTPEQDDYLVSTHGTLSAKAQARHLHRPYPSVIFRRHELAALGRIDPGKRAYQRPWTEEEEEYLTDHYSDRSMAALCRRLRRSVSGINNHKKRLGVRRTDGFYTARSLGEVFHVDPKVVAWWVKQGWLTGKKAPYNQGIYRPWVFHEEEVRELIQERPWLFKYARMERHIFRSLVLEQWERDPWYTIKDAARRFNVSDEYLRGVALRGDIQTFQRQPEKKWSKRYVRKSEMERWLATRSSIGRQRQSQARRRTLWQKGKPQKVAMTWQLRCPRCDQPFRVESPPRMRGPQVMKEFGDSHQCET
;
A
#
# COMPACT_ATOMS: atom_id res chain seq x y z
N MET A 1 38.35 46.17 34.53
CA MET A 1 37.17 47.03 34.77
C MET A 1 35.91 46.19 34.58
N ARG A 2 35.14 45.90 35.64
CA ARG A 2 33.83 45.22 35.52
C ARG A 2 32.82 46.26 35.05
N GLY A 3 32.31 46.13 33.82
CA GLY A 3 31.31 47.05 33.27
C GLY A 3 30.05 47.09 34.14
N LYS A 4 29.47 48.29 34.32
CA LYS A 4 28.19 48.50 35.01
C LYS A 4 27.16 47.48 34.49
N ARG A 5 26.57 46.68 35.39
CA ARG A 5 25.43 45.82 35.05
C ARG A 5 24.26 46.73 34.65
N LEU A 6 23.92 46.74 33.35
CA LEU A 6 22.78 47.48 32.84
C LEU A 6 21.49 46.86 33.39
N VAL A 7 20.85 47.52 34.36
CA VAL A 7 19.57 47.12 34.94
C VAL A 7 18.48 47.17 33.86
N TRP A 8 17.60 46.17 33.81
CA TRP A 8 16.46 46.12 32.90
C TRP A 8 15.32 47.00 33.41
N THR A 9 14.78 47.86 32.55
CA THR A 9 13.62 48.70 32.90
C THR A 9 12.31 48.02 32.49
N PRO A 10 11.17 48.35 33.12
CA PRO A 10 9.86 47.82 32.74
C PRO A 10 9.53 48.02 31.25
N GLU A 11 9.89 49.17 30.68
CA GLU A 11 9.64 49.50 29.27
C GLU A 11 10.42 48.57 28.33
N GLN A 12 11.65 48.20 28.72
CA GLN A 12 12.47 47.26 27.97
C GLN A 12 11.88 45.84 28.03
N ASP A 13 11.32 45.44 29.18
CA ASP A 13 10.61 44.17 29.30
C ASP A 13 9.34 44.15 28.45
N ASP A 14 8.55 45.22 28.48
CA ASP A 14 7.31 45.35 27.70
C ASP A 14 7.59 45.32 26.20
N TYR A 15 8.70 45.95 25.77
CA TYR A 15 9.19 45.84 24.41
C TYR A 15 9.57 44.39 24.06
N LEU A 16 10.29 43.67 24.94
CA LEU A 16 10.66 42.28 24.70
C LEU A 16 9.46 41.33 24.62
N VAL A 17 8.43 41.57 25.44
CA VAL A 17 7.18 40.81 25.47
C VAL A 17 6.38 41.04 24.19
N SER A 18 6.09 42.30 23.87
CA SER A 18 5.27 42.67 22.70
C SER A 18 5.89 42.25 21.37
N THR A 19 7.22 42.24 21.28
CA THR A 19 7.94 41.89 20.05
C THR A 19 8.45 40.44 19.99
N HIS A 20 8.18 39.60 21.00
CA HIS A 20 8.77 38.26 21.12
C HIS A 20 8.49 37.33 19.93
N GLY A 21 7.27 37.42 19.39
CA GLY A 21 6.79 36.58 18.29
C GLY A 21 6.96 37.16 16.90
N THR A 22 7.36 38.43 16.80
CA THR A 22 7.55 39.13 15.52
C THR A 22 9.03 39.37 15.22
N LEU A 23 9.84 39.68 16.25
CA LEU A 23 11.26 39.99 16.09
C LEU A 23 12.18 38.91 16.65
N SER A 24 13.31 38.70 15.96
CA SER A 24 14.40 37.87 16.49
C SER A 24 15.06 38.54 17.70
N ALA A 25 15.60 37.75 18.63
CA ALA A 25 16.37 38.29 19.76
C ALA A 25 17.54 39.17 19.32
N LYS A 26 18.10 38.93 18.12
CA LYS A 26 19.15 39.76 17.52
C LYS A 26 18.63 41.11 17.03
N ALA A 27 17.40 41.16 16.53
CA ALA A 27 16.74 42.43 16.18
C ALA A 27 16.40 43.23 17.45
N GLN A 28 15.86 42.57 18.47
CA GLN A 28 15.58 43.18 19.77
C GLN A 28 16.86 43.73 20.44
N ALA A 29 17.96 42.97 20.39
CA ALA A 29 19.26 43.41 20.91
C ALA A 29 19.79 44.67 20.23
N ARG A 30 19.65 44.74 18.90
CA ARG A 30 20.03 45.94 18.13
C ARG A 30 19.15 47.14 18.50
N HIS A 31 17.84 46.94 18.62
CA HIS A 31 16.91 48.02 18.97
C HIS A 31 17.14 48.55 20.40
N LEU A 32 17.39 47.66 21.35
CA LEU A 32 17.62 48.03 22.75
C LEU A 32 19.07 48.46 23.03
N HIS A 33 19.94 48.46 22.02
CA HIS A 33 21.38 48.69 22.17
C HIS A 33 22.02 47.83 23.27
N ARG A 34 21.57 46.58 23.41
CA ARG A 34 22.03 45.64 24.43
C ARG A 34 22.80 44.46 23.82
N PRO A 35 23.75 43.86 24.55
CA PRO A 35 24.41 42.64 24.11
C PRO A 35 23.40 41.52 23.87
N TYR A 36 23.53 40.80 22.75
CA TYR A 36 22.65 39.70 22.39
C TYR A 36 22.50 38.64 23.51
N PRO A 37 23.57 38.21 24.22
CA PRO A 37 23.42 37.29 25.36
C PRO A 37 22.52 37.84 26.48
N SER A 38 22.61 39.15 26.78
CA SER A 38 21.80 39.78 27.83
C SER A 38 20.30 39.71 27.51
N VAL A 39 19.93 39.95 26.25
CA VAL A 39 18.53 39.83 25.79
C VAL A 39 18.03 38.40 25.88
N ILE A 40 18.88 37.40 25.55
CA ILE A 40 18.52 35.99 25.66
C ILE A 40 18.24 35.62 27.12
N PHE A 41 19.14 35.97 28.04
CA PHE A 41 18.93 35.71 29.47
C PHE A 41 17.66 36.38 29.99
N ARG A 42 17.41 37.64 29.62
CA ARG A 42 16.19 38.33 30.05
C ARG A 42 14.92 37.71 29.48
N ARG A 43 14.93 37.26 28.23
CA ARG A 43 13.80 36.51 27.65
C ARG A 43 13.52 35.20 28.40
N HIS A 44 14.55 34.52 28.88
CA HIS A 44 14.38 33.33 29.71
C HIS A 44 13.76 33.65 31.07
N GLU A 45 14.19 34.73 31.73
CA GLU A 45 13.59 35.22 32.97
C GLU A 45 12.12 35.60 32.77
N LEU A 46 11.81 36.37 31.73
CA LEU A 46 10.43 36.76 31.39
C LEU A 46 9.55 35.56 31.04
N ALA A 47 10.12 34.52 30.43
CA ALA A 47 9.40 33.26 30.18
C ALA A 47 9.16 32.47 31.48
N ALA A 48 10.12 32.44 32.40
CA ALA A 48 9.95 31.82 33.72
C ALA A 48 8.88 32.55 34.56
N LEU A 49 8.74 33.87 34.38
CA LEU A 49 7.67 34.69 34.95
C LEU A 49 6.33 34.58 34.21
N GLY A 50 6.23 33.74 33.17
CA GLY A 50 4.99 33.55 32.39
C GLY A 50 4.60 34.74 31.51
N ARG A 51 5.43 35.78 31.40
CA ARG A 51 5.16 36.98 30.58
C ARG A 51 5.39 36.73 29.08
N ILE A 52 6.10 35.66 28.76
CA ILE A 52 6.50 35.30 27.40
C ILE A 52 6.27 33.80 27.19
N ASP A 53 5.64 33.44 26.09
CA ASP A 53 5.57 32.04 25.63
C ASP A 53 6.86 31.67 24.87
N PRO A 54 7.72 30.77 25.41
CA PRO A 54 8.95 30.37 24.77
C PRO A 54 8.75 29.62 23.45
N GLY A 55 7.54 29.14 23.15
CA GLY A 55 7.16 28.48 21.90
C GLY A 55 6.76 29.45 20.77
N LYS A 56 6.35 30.69 21.09
CA LYS A 56 5.88 31.69 20.13
C LYS A 56 7.00 32.52 19.49
N ARG A 57 8.18 31.95 19.23
CA ARG A 57 9.32 32.73 18.71
C ARG A 57 9.13 33.03 17.22
N ALA A 58 9.54 34.22 16.79
CA ALA A 58 9.45 34.67 15.38
C ALA A 58 10.07 33.71 14.34
N TYR A 59 11.05 32.90 14.74
CA TYR A 59 11.71 31.92 13.86
C TYR A 59 11.11 30.50 13.94
N GLN A 60 10.14 30.26 14.84
CA GLN A 60 9.43 28.98 14.97
C GLN A 60 8.10 29.04 14.20
N ARG A 61 8.18 29.07 12.87
CA ARG A 61 7.00 28.86 12.00
C ARG A 61 6.37 27.49 12.34
N PRO A 62 5.05 27.35 12.52
CA PRO A 62 4.40 26.04 12.71
C PRO A 62 4.61 25.13 11.51
N TRP A 63 4.69 23.81 11.70
CA TRP A 63 4.72 22.85 10.59
C TRP A 63 3.31 22.65 10.06
N THR A 64 3.16 22.61 8.73
CA THR A 64 1.87 22.30 8.09
C THR A 64 1.79 20.81 7.79
N GLU A 65 0.58 20.27 7.62
CA GLU A 65 0.38 18.85 7.31
C GLU A 65 1.12 18.45 6.02
N GLU A 66 1.12 19.31 5.01
CA GLU A 66 1.83 19.07 3.74
C GLU A 66 3.36 19.07 3.92
N GLU A 67 3.89 19.91 4.82
CA GLU A 67 5.32 19.91 5.15
C GLU A 67 5.71 18.63 5.89
N GLU A 68 4.83 18.11 6.75
CA GLU A 68 5.04 16.86 7.47
C GLU A 68 4.94 15.64 6.56
N GLU A 69 3.96 15.62 5.66
CA GLU A 69 3.80 14.57 4.65
C GLU A 69 5.01 14.56 3.71
N TYR A 70 5.39 15.71 3.16
CA TYR A 70 6.56 15.83 2.31
C TYR A 70 7.84 15.40 3.04
N LEU A 71 8.01 15.81 4.30
CA LEU A 71 9.16 15.39 5.09
C LEU A 71 9.16 13.88 5.31
N THR A 72 8.02 13.27 5.64
CA THR A 72 7.91 11.83 5.90
C THR A 72 8.20 11.02 4.64
N ASP A 73 7.66 11.44 3.50
CA ASP A 73 7.83 10.75 2.23
C ASP A 73 9.24 10.91 1.67
N HIS A 74 9.86 12.09 1.86
CA HIS A 74 11.11 12.43 1.20
C HIS A 74 12.36 12.45 2.09
N TYR A 75 12.25 12.08 3.37
CA TYR A 75 13.40 12.15 4.27
C TYR A 75 14.51 11.16 3.89
N SER A 76 14.13 9.99 3.37
CA SER A 76 15.04 8.90 3.04
C SER A 76 15.71 9.08 1.67
N ASP A 77 14.98 9.55 0.65
CA ASP A 77 15.42 9.70 -0.74
C ASP A 77 16.17 11.02 -1.00
N ARG A 78 15.85 12.11 -0.28
CA ARG A 78 16.44 13.44 -0.53
C ARG A 78 17.58 13.79 0.42
N SER A 79 18.56 14.49 -0.13
CA SER A 79 19.63 15.08 0.68
C SER A 79 19.05 16.13 1.63
N MET A 80 19.68 16.30 2.80
CA MET A 80 19.26 17.32 3.76
C MET A 80 19.20 18.72 3.13
N ALA A 81 20.13 19.02 2.21
CA ALA A 81 20.14 20.28 1.47
C ALA A 81 18.93 20.44 0.52
N ALA A 82 18.46 19.37 -0.12
CA ALA A 82 17.26 19.40 -0.94
C ALA A 82 16.00 19.60 -0.09
N LEU A 83 15.91 18.91 1.05
CA LEU A 83 14.80 19.08 2.01
C LEU A 83 14.74 20.51 2.56
N CYS A 84 15.89 21.08 2.96
CA CYS A 84 15.97 22.46 3.44
C CYS A 84 15.46 23.45 2.38
N ARG A 85 15.88 23.28 1.12
CA ARG A 85 15.46 24.13 0.01
C ARG A 85 13.96 24.03 -0.25
N ARG A 86 13.42 22.82 -0.30
CA ARG A 86 12.00 22.59 -0.60
C ARG A 86 11.07 23.09 0.51
N LEU A 87 11.40 22.77 1.77
CA LEU A 87 10.59 23.14 2.93
C LEU A 87 10.87 24.57 3.41
N ARG A 88 11.92 25.23 2.89
CA ARG A 88 12.42 26.53 3.36
C ARG A 88 12.67 26.55 4.87
N ARG A 89 13.23 25.45 5.38
CA ARG A 89 13.53 25.22 6.80
C ARG A 89 15.03 25.01 6.99
N SER A 90 15.52 25.32 8.19
CA SER A 90 16.91 25.03 8.56
C SER A 90 17.13 23.54 8.83
N VAL A 91 18.38 23.09 8.68
CA VAL A 91 18.80 21.71 8.98
C VAL A 91 18.39 21.31 10.40
N SER A 92 18.62 22.18 11.38
CA SER A 92 18.24 21.93 12.78
C SER A 92 16.73 21.83 12.96
N GLY A 93 15.96 22.67 12.25
CA GLY A 93 14.49 22.62 12.26
C GLY A 93 13.96 21.29 11.73
N ILE A 94 14.49 20.84 10.59
CA ILE A 94 14.14 19.54 10.00
C ILE A 94 14.53 18.39 10.94
N ASN A 95 15.75 18.39 11.48
CA ASN A 95 16.21 17.31 12.37
C ASN A 95 15.38 17.22 13.66
N ASN A 96 15.03 18.35 14.26
CA ASN A 96 14.20 18.37 15.46
C ASN A 96 12.79 17.89 15.16
N HIS A 97 12.21 18.29 14.03
CA HIS A 97 10.86 17.87 13.67
C HIS A 97 10.78 16.39 13.27
N LYS A 98 11.73 15.93 12.46
CA LYS A 98 11.91 14.52 12.11
C LYS A 98 11.99 13.63 13.36
N LYS A 99 12.74 14.05 14.39
CA LYS A 99 12.79 13.33 15.67
C LYS A 99 11.42 13.24 16.36
N ARG A 100 10.62 14.31 16.32
CA ARG A 100 9.26 14.34 16.88
C ARG A 100 8.29 13.46 16.09
N LEU A 101 8.43 13.42 14.76
CA LEU A 101 7.66 12.55 13.88
C LEU A 101 8.11 11.08 13.93
N GLY A 102 9.26 10.77 14.56
CA GLY A 102 9.82 9.42 14.60
C GLY A 102 10.37 8.94 13.25
N VAL A 103 10.40 9.79 12.22
CA VAL A 103 10.98 9.46 10.91
C VAL A 103 12.46 9.16 11.10
N ARG A 104 12.99 8.12 10.48
CA ARG A 104 14.43 7.78 10.50
C ARG A 104 14.94 7.76 9.07
N ARG A 105 16.23 8.12 8.91
CA ARG A 105 16.91 7.85 7.65
C ARG A 105 17.17 6.35 7.71
N THR A 106 16.53 5.56 6.86
CA THR A 106 17.01 4.21 6.60
C THR A 106 18.35 4.36 5.92
N ASP A 107 19.37 3.62 6.35
CA ASP A 107 20.74 3.69 5.81
C ASP A 107 20.82 3.10 4.38
N GLY A 108 19.77 3.28 3.57
CA GLY A 108 19.57 2.62 2.28
C GLY A 108 19.13 1.16 2.41
N PHE A 109 18.91 0.66 3.63
CA PHE A 109 18.42 -0.70 3.86
C PHE A 109 17.39 -0.80 4.99
N TYR A 110 16.53 -1.79 4.86
CA TYR A 110 15.52 -2.22 5.82
C TYR A 110 15.88 -3.59 6.37
N THR A 111 15.65 -3.80 7.66
CA THR A 111 15.72 -5.13 8.25
C THR A 111 14.38 -5.87 8.11
N ALA A 112 14.38 -7.19 8.25
CA ALA A 112 13.13 -7.96 8.32
C ALA A 112 12.17 -7.47 9.42
N ARG A 113 12.73 -6.99 10.53
CA ARG A 113 11.96 -6.42 11.64
C ARG A 113 11.30 -5.10 11.24
N SER A 114 12.08 -4.17 10.68
CA SER A 114 11.52 -2.87 10.26
C SER A 114 10.51 -3.02 9.13
N LEU A 115 10.71 -3.95 8.20
CA LEU A 115 9.69 -4.27 7.19
C LEU A 115 8.44 -4.88 7.83
N GLY A 116 8.60 -5.74 8.84
CA GLY A 116 7.47 -6.29 9.59
C GLY A 116 6.64 -5.19 10.28
N GLU A 117 7.30 -4.20 10.87
CA GLU A 117 6.67 -3.02 11.49
C GLU A 117 5.92 -2.20 10.43
N VAL A 118 6.59 -1.80 9.33
CA VAL A 118 6.00 -0.99 8.25
C VAL A 118 4.80 -1.67 7.58
N PHE A 119 4.92 -2.97 7.27
CA PHE A 119 3.89 -3.73 6.58
C PHE A 119 2.84 -4.35 7.51
N HIS A 120 3.05 -4.24 8.83
CA HIS A 120 2.23 -4.89 9.84
C HIS A 120 2.13 -6.42 9.63
N VAL A 121 3.29 -7.05 9.41
CA VAL A 121 3.45 -8.51 9.23
C VAL A 121 4.52 -9.05 10.18
N ASP A 122 4.45 -10.34 10.52
CA ASP A 122 5.50 -10.96 11.33
C ASP A 122 6.84 -10.95 10.55
N PRO A 123 7.98 -10.56 11.16
CA PRO A 123 9.28 -10.57 10.49
C PRO A 123 9.68 -11.92 9.88
N LYS A 124 9.15 -13.04 10.38
CA LYS A 124 9.32 -14.38 9.79
C LYS A 124 8.66 -14.50 8.42
N VAL A 125 7.56 -13.78 8.18
CA VAL A 125 6.91 -13.70 6.86
C VAL A 125 7.82 -13.00 5.87
N VAL A 126 8.50 -11.93 6.29
CA VAL A 126 9.49 -11.23 5.47
C VAL A 126 10.65 -12.17 5.11
N ALA A 127 11.18 -12.91 6.08
CA ALA A 127 12.21 -13.93 5.82
C ALA A 127 11.70 -15.06 4.91
N TRP A 128 10.42 -15.38 4.99
CA TRP A 128 9.78 -16.38 4.13
C TRP A 128 9.64 -15.88 2.68
N TRP A 129 9.37 -14.59 2.45
CA TRP A 129 9.40 -13.99 1.10
C TRP A 129 10.78 -14.17 0.44
N VAL A 130 11.86 -14.04 1.21
CA VAL A 130 13.22 -14.35 0.72
C VAL A 130 13.36 -15.80 0.32
N LYS A 131 12.87 -16.73 1.16
CA LYS A 131 12.92 -18.17 0.88
C LYS A 131 12.15 -18.55 -0.40
N GLN A 132 11.11 -17.80 -0.76
CA GLN A 132 10.37 -18.00 -2.01
C GLN A 132 10.97 -17.30 -3.23
N GLY A 133 12.01 -16.48 -3.05
CA GLY A 133 12.56 -15.64 -4.10
C GLY A 133 11.65 -14.46 -4.49
N TRP A 134 10.76 -14.02 -3.61
CA TRP A 134 9.88 -12.87 -3.87
C TRP A 134 10.52 -11.55 -3.45
N LEU A 135 11.41 -11.61 -2.48
CA LEU A 135 12.16 -10.46 -1.98
C LEU A 135 13.63 -10.84 -1.98
N THR A 136 14.43 -10.15 -2.78
CA THR A 136 15.88 -10.27 -2.72
C THR A 136 16.36 -9.61 -1.43
N GLY A 137 17.24 -10.27 -0.69
CA GLY A 137 17.82 -9.73 0.53
C GLY A 137 19.15 -10.37 0.83
N LYS A 138 19.99 -9.66 1.57
CA LYS A 138 21.32 -10.13 1.99
C LYS A 138 21.35 -10.32 3.50
N LYS A 139 22.19 -11.22 3.99
CA LYS A 139 22.50 -11.27 5.41
C LYS A 139 23.42 -10.10 5.75
N ALA A 140 23.12 -9.42 6.86
CA ALA A 140 23.94 -8.30 7.30
C ALA A 140 25.40 -8.75 7.54
N PRO A 141 26.39 -7.87 7.29
CA PRO A 141 27.79 -8.18 7.53
C PRO A 141 28.13 -8.26 9.03
N TYR A 142 27.23 -7.78 9.89
CA TYR A 142 27.35 -7.81 11.34
C TYR A 142 26.31 -8.73 11.98
N ASN A 143 26.60 -9.21 13.19
CA ASN A 143 25.67 -9.99 14.00
C ASN A 143 24.85 -9.06 14.91
N GLN A 144 23.59 -9.42 15.15
CA GLN A 144 22.77 -8.80 16.20
C GLN A 144 22.46 -9.88 17.25
N GLY A 145 23.34 -9.99 18.26
CA GLY A 145 23.36 -11.14 19.17
C GLY A 145 23.81 -12.40 18.44
N ILE A 146 23.06 -13.50 18.58
CA ILE A 146 23.38 -14.81 17.95
C ILE A 146 23.00 -14.85 16.46
N TYR A 147 22.15 -13.92 16.00
CA TYR A 147 21.56 -14.00 14.66
C TYR A 147 22.12 -12.95 13.69
N ARG A 148 22.31 -13.34 12.42
CA ARG A 148 22.52 -12.39 11.32
C ARG A 148 21.17 -11.94 10.74
N PRO A 149 20.79 -10.66 10.91
CA PRO A 149 19.54 -10.15 10.36
C PRO A 149 19.58 -10.14 8.84
N TRP A 150 18.41 -10.24 8.22
CA TRP A 150 18.25 -9.93 6.80
C TRP A 150 18.19 -8.41 6.62
N VAL A 151 18.85 -7.92 5.58
CA VAL A 151 18.82 -6.54 5.11
C VAL A 151 18.38 -6.50 3.65
N PHE A 152 17.56 -5.49 3.35
CA PHE A 152 16.83 -5.31 2.10
C PHE A 152 16.99 -3.89 1.62
N HIS A 153 17.32 -3.69 0.35
CA HIS A 153 17.33 -2.37 -0.25
C HIS A 153 15.92 -1.87 -0.53
N GLU A 154 15.75 -0.55 -0.59
CA GLU A 154 14.45 0.07 -0.83
C GLU A 154 13.88 -0.35 -2.19
N GLU A 155 14.73 -0.46 -3.20
CA GLU A 155 14.41 -0.86 -4.57
C GLU A 155 13.81 -2.27 -4.61
N GLU A 156 14.43 -3.23 -3.91
CA GLU A 156 13.95 -4.62 -3.82
C GLU A 156 12.55 -4.69 -3.18
N VAL A 157 12.29 -3.81 -2.20
CA VAL A 157 10.98 -3.72 -1.54
C VAL A 157 9.95 -3.04 -2.44
N ARG A 158 10.34 -2.02 -3.22
CA ARG A 158 9.48 -1.37 -4.21
C ARG A 158 9.05 -2.32 -5.32
N GLU A 159 9.98 -3.12 -5.84
CA GLU A 159 9.69 -4.17 -6.82
C GLU A 159 8.68 -5.17 -6.27
N LEU A 160 8.88 -5.64 -5.03
CA LEU A 160 7.91 -6.51 -4.36
C LEU A 160 6.51 -5.89 -4.28
N ILE A 161 6.41 -4.59 -3.97
CA ILE A 161 5.13 -3.87 -3.90
C ILE A 161 4.47 -3.75 -5.27
N GLN A 162 5.24 -3.44 -6.31
CA GLN A 162 4.73 -3.30 -7.67
C GLN A 162 4.27 -4.64 -8.26
N GLU A 163 5.06 -5.70 -8.04
CA GLU A 163 4.71 -7.04 -8.53
C GLU A 163 3.58 -7.67 -7.71
N ARG A 164 3.57 -7.43 -6.39
CA ARG A 164 2.73 -8.14 -5.42
C ARG A 164 2.00 -7.24 -4.42
N PRO A 165 1.24 -6.22 -4.88
CA PRO A 165 0.58 -5.26 -3.98
C PRO A 165 -0.51 -5.91 -3.10
N TRP A 166 -1.04 -7.07 -3.49
CA TRP A 166 -2.04 -7.82 -2.72
C TRP A 166 -1.50 -8.44 -1.42
N LEU A 167 -0.18 -8.51 -1.25
CA LEU A 167 0.44 -8.97 0.00
C LEU A 167 0.19 -7.99 1.15
N PHE A 168 0.00 -6.71 0.81
CA PHE A 168 -0.01 -5.62 1.77
C PHE A 168 -1.44 -5.10 1.98
N LYS A 169 -1.75 -4.76 3.23
CA LYS A 169 -3.00 -4.08 3.59
C LYS A 169 -2.69 -2.65 3.94
N TYR A 170 -2.75 -1.73 2.97
CA TYR A 170 -2.41 -0.31 3.17
C TYR A 170 -3.15 0.34 4.34
N ALA A 171 -4.38 -0.09 4.63
CA ALA A 171 -5.16 0.40 5.77
C ALA A 171 -4.55 0.07 7.15
N ARG A 172 -3.67 -0.94 7.23
CA ARG A 172 -2.97 -1.35 8.46
C ARG A 172 -1.52 -0.91 8.50
N MET A 173 -0.99 -0.39 7.40
CA MET A 173 0.39 0.06 7.31
C MET A 173 0.55 1.39 8.05
N GLU A 174 1.70 1.58 8.67
CA GLU A 174 2.09 2.85 9.27
C GLU A 174 2.30 3.93 8.19
N ARG A 175 2.35 5.21 8.59
CA ARG A 175 2.68 6.31 7.67
C ARG A 175 4.13 6.13 7.19
N HIS A 176 4.28 5.69 5.95
CA HIS A 176 5.56 5.36 5.33
C HIS A 176 5.43 5.42 3.80
N ILE A 177 6.52 5.71 3.08
CA ILE A 177 6.53 5.81 1.61
C ILE A 177 5.96 4.55 0.91
N PHE A 178 6.21 3.37 1.47
CA PHE A 178 5.65 2.11 0.98
C PHE A 178 4.12 2.05 1.09
N ARG A 179 3.50 2.70 2.08
CA ARG A 179 2.04 2.77 2.19
C ARG A 179 1.45 3.54 1.03
N SER A 180 2.03 4.70 0.70
CA SER A 180 1.61 5.53 -0.42
C SER A 180 1.78 4.76 -1.74
N LEU A 181 2.90 4.06 -1.91
CA LEU A 181 3.13 3.22 -3.09
C LEU A 181 2.12 2.07 -3.20
N VAL A 182 1.83 1.37 -2.10
CA VAL A 182 0.80 0.31 -2.09
C VAL A 182 -0.56 0.92 -2.45
N LEU A 183 -0.93 2.05 -1.85
CA LEU A 183 -2.19 2.73 -2.13
C LEU A 183 -2.35 3.07 -3.62
N GLU A 184 -1.31 3.65 -4.23
CA GLU A 184 -1.29 3.97 -5.66
C GLU A 184 -1.55 2.72 -6.53
N GLN A 185 -0.91 1.59 -6.21
CA GLN A 185 -1.15 0.34 -6.93
C GLN A 185 -2.59 -0.16 -6.76
N TRP A 186 -3.16 -0.03 -5.56
CA TRP A 186 -4.53 -0.44 -5.26
C TRP A 186 -5.57 0.47 -5.91
N GLU A 187 -5.31 1.77 -6.04
CA GLU A 187 -6.18 2.72 -6.75
C GLU A 187 -6.16 2.46 -8.27
N ARG A 188 -4.98 2.12 -8.82
CA ARG A 188 -4.82 1.82 -10.24
C ARG A 188 -5.54 0.55 -10.67
N ASP A 189 -5.34 -0.56 -9.96
CA ASP A 189 -5.98 -1.84 -10.28
C ASP A 189 -6.16 -2.68 -9.00
N PRO A 190 -7.32 -2.55 -8.33
CA PRO A 190 -7.56 -3.20 -7.05
C PRO A 190 -7.44 -4.73 -7.12
N TRP A 191 -6.91 -5.32 -6.06
CA TRP A 191 -6.84 -6.77 -5.90
C TRP A 191 -7.95 -7.28 -4.98
N TYR A 192 -8.79 -8.18 -5.47
CA TYR A 192 -9.86 -8.75 -4.68
C TYR A 192 -9.53 -10.17 -4.24
N THR A 193 -9.94 -10.53 -3.03
CA THR A 193 -10.03 -11.96 -2.69
C THR A 193 -11.11 -12.61 -3.57
N ILE A 194 -11.07 -13.93 -3.79
CA ILE A 194 -12.13 -14.59 -4.56
C ILE A 194 -13.52 -14.30 -3.96
N LYS A 195 -13.64 -14.26 -2.64
CA LYS A 195 -14.92 -13.97 -1.97
C LYS A 195 -15.41 -12.55 -2.26
N ASP A 196 -14.51 -11.58 -2.27
CA ASP A 196 -14.86 -10.18 -2.56
C ASP A 196 -15.13 -9.97 -4.05
N ALA A 197 -14.36 -10.61 -4.93
CA ALA A 197 -14.61 -10.62 -6.36
C ALA A 197 -15.97 -11.27 -6.68
N ALA A 198 -16.26 -12.43 -6.08
CA ALA A 198 -17.54 -13.13 -6.20
C ALA A 198 -18.71 -12.22 -5.85
N ARG A 199 -18.64 -11.55 -4.70
CA ARG A 199 -19.66 -10.60 -4.26
C ARG A 199 -19.79 -9.42 -5.21
N ARG A 200 -18.68 -8.84 -5.65
CA ARG A 200 -18.67 -7.60 -6.44
C ARG A 200 -19.12 -7.81 -7.88
N PHE A 201 -18.78 -8.95 -8.47
CA PHE A 201 -19.13 -9.31 -9.84
C PHE A 201 -20.37 -10.21 -9.94
N ASN A 202 -21.08 -10.42 -8.83
CA ASN A 202 -22.27 -11.28 -8.75
C ASN A 202 -22.05 -12.69 -9.34
N VAL A 203 -20.94 -13.33 -8.97
CA VAL A 203 -20.59 -14.71 -9.36
C VAL A 203 -20.40 -15.56 -8.11
N SER A 204 -20.72 -16.86 -8.15
CA SER A 204 -20.47 -17.71 -7.00
C SER A 204 -18.97 -17.90 -6.74
N ASP A 205 -18.56 -17.87 -5.47
CA ASP A 205 -17.18 -18.11 -5.03
C ASP A 205 -16.68 -19.48 -5.49
N GLU A 206 -17.51 -20.53 -5.37
CA GLU A 206 -17.17 -21.87 -5.84
C GLU A 206 -16.89 -21.91 -7.35
N TYR A 207 -17.68 -21.17 -8.13
CA TYR A 207 -17.47 -21.07 -9.57
C TYR A 207 -16.16 -20.35 -9.89
N LEU A 208 -15.89 -19.21 -9.26
CA LEU A 208 -14.63 -18.48 -9.45
C LEU A 208 -13.40 -19.29 -9.01
N ARG A 209 -13.50 -20.10 -7.94
CA ARG A 209 -12.43 -21.06 -7.59
C ARG A 209 -12.21 -22.08 -8.68
N GLY A 210 -13.28 -22.58 -9.30
CA GLY A 210 -13.20 -23.51 -10.42
C GLY A 210 -12.53 -22.89 -11.65
N VAL A 211 -12.89 -21.66 -12.00
CA VAL A 211 -12.26 -20.86 -13.07
C VAL A 211 -10.77 -20.66 -12.78
N ALA A 212 -10.43 -20.32 -11.53
CA ALA A 212 -9.05 -20.18 -11.07
C ALA A 212 -8.22 -21.46 -11.19
N LEU A 213 -8.81 -22.60 -10.86
CA LEU A 213 -8.15 -23.91 -10.95
C LEU A 213 -7.93 -24.35 -12.39
N ARG A 214 -8.76 -23.91 -13.33
CA ARG A 214 -8.61 -24.21 -14.76
C ARG A 214 -7.61 -23.32 -15.49
N GLY A 215 -7.22 -22.20 -14.88
CA GLY A 215 -6.33 -21.21 -15.51
C GLY A 215 -7.04 -20.26 -16.47
N ASP A 216 -8.38 -20.20 -16.42
CA ASP A 216 -9.20 -19.33 -17.28
C ASP A 216 -9.01 -17.83 -16.95
N ILE A 217 -8.45 -17.52 -15.78
CA ILE A 217 -7.99 -16.20 -15.36
C ILE A 217 -6.53 -16.39 -14.96
N GLN A 218 -5.62 -15.71 -15.66
CA GLN A 218 -4.18 -15.98 -15.53
C GLN A 218 -3.60 -15.42 -14.23
N THR A 219 -4.17 -14.34 -13.68
CA THR A 219 -3.57 -13.60 -12.56
C THR A 219 -3.96 -14.13 -11.17
N PHE A 220 -4.38 -15.39 -11.02
CA PHE A 220 -4.71 -15.92 -9.71
C PHE A 220 -3.46 -16.13 -8.85
N GLN A 221 -3.24 -15.21 -7.92
CA GLN A 221 -2.08 -15.24 -7.04
C GLN A 221 -2.46 -15.83 -5.68
N ARG A 222 -1.60 -16.69 -5.13
CA ARG A 222 -1.81 -17.35 -3.84
C ARG A 222 -1.10 -16.58 -2.74
N GLN A 223 -1.84 -16.19 -1.69
CA GLN A 223 -1.22 -15.74 -0.44
C GLN A 223 -0.81 -16.97 0.38
N PRO A 224 0.46 -17.10 0.75
CA PRO A 224 0.97 -18.35 1.29
C PRO A 224 1.22 -18.12 2.77
N GLU A 225 0.26 -18.53 3.58
CA GLU A 225 0.51 -18.60 5.02
C GLU A 225 -0.32 -19.66 5.74
N LYS A 226 -1.28 -20.32 5.07
CA LYS A 226 -2.10 -21.38 5.70
C LYS A 226 -2.47 -22.46 4.70
N LYS A 227 -2.82 -23.65 5.23
CA LYS A 227 -3.37 -24.83 4.52
C LYS A 227 -4.52 -24.48 3.54
N TRP A 228 -5.14 -23.31 3.74
CA TRP A 228 -6.14 -22.68 2.88
C TRP A 228 -5.64 -21.32 2.37
N SER A 229 -4.68 -21.32 1.45
CA SER A 229 -4.11 -20.11 0.84
C SER A 229 -5.22 -19.25 0.23
N LYS A 230 -5.37 -18.00 0.67
CA LYS A 230 -6.27 -17.05 0.02
C LYS A 230 -5.80 -16.81 -1.40
N ARG A 231 -6.74 -16.67 -2.33
CA ARG A 231 -6.47 -16.39 -3.74
C ARG A 231 -6.94 -14.98 -4.06
N TYR A 232 -6.13 -14.28 -4.83
CA TYR A 232 -6.34 -12.88 -5.21
C TYR A 232 -6.43 -12.77 -6.74
N VAL A 233 -7.25 -11.84 -7.20
CA VAL A 233 -7.45 -11.54 -8.62
C VAL A 233 -7.55 -10.03 -8.81
N ARG A 234 -6.99 -9.52 -9.90
CA ARG A 234 -7.10 -8.11 -10.30
C ARG A 234 -8.52 -7.80 -10.74
N LYS A 235 -8.97 -6.57 -10.47
CA LYS A 235 -10.25 -6.06 -10.98
C LYS A 235 -10.27 -6.08 -12.50
N SER A 236 -9.22 -5.54 -13.14
CA SER A 236 -9.12 -5.45 -14.60
C SER A 236 -9.23 -6.82 -15.29
N GLU A 237 -8.57 -7.84 -14.72
CA GLU A 237 -8.59 -9.20 -15.25
C GLU A 237 -9.97 -9.86 -15.07
N MET A 238 -10.64 -9.61 -13.94
CA MET A 238 -12.02 -10.06 -13.74
C MET A 238 -12.98 -9.43 -14.76
N GLU A 239 -12.84 -8.14 -15.02
CA GLU A 239 -13.64 -7.42 -16.01
C GLU A 239 -13.39 -7.97 -17.43
N ARG A 240 -12.11 -8.18 -17.79
CA ARG A 240 -11.71 -8.82 -19.06
C ARG A 240 -12.30 -10.22 -19.19
N TRP A 241 -12.20 -11.04 -18.15
CA TRP A 241 -12.74 -12.39 -18.15
C TRP A 241 -14.27 -12.39 -18.27
N LEU A 242 -14.97 -11.50 -17.57
CA LEU A 242 -16.43 -11.37 -17.70
C LEU A 242 -16.86 -10.93 -19.09
N ALA A 243 -16.16 -9.96 -19.69
CA ALA A 243 -16.41 -9.52 -21.05
C ALA A 243 -16.23 -10.68 -22.06
N THR A 244 -15.25 -11.54 -21.82
CA THR A 244 -14.97 -12.72 -22.66
C THR A 244 -15.95 -13.87 -22.41
N ARG A 245 -16.52 -13.98 -21.19
CA ARG A 245 -17.46 -15.03 -20.79
C ARG A 245 -18.83 -14.93 -21.47
N SER A 246 -19.24 -13.74 -21.91
CA SER A 246 -20.51 -13.49 -22.60
C SER A 246 -20.71 -14.34 -23.86
N SER A 247 -19.65 -14.96 -24.39
CA SER A 247 -19.68 -15.82 -25.57
C SER A 247 -19.80 -17.34 -25.30
N ILE A 248 -19.66 -17.81 -24.04
CA ILE A 248 -19.66 -19.26 -23.73
C ILE A 248 -20.47 -19.56 -22.46
N GLY A 249 -21.78 -19.81 -22.64
CA GLY A 249 -22.69 -20.20 -21.56
C GLY A 249 -22.66 -21.71 -21.27
N ARG A 250 -22.03 -22.13 -20.16
CA ARG A 250 -22.09 -23.52 -19.66
C ARG A 250 -23.14 -23.65 -18.55
N GLN A 251 -24.29 -24.24 -18.85
CA GLN A 251 -25.32 -24.53 -17.85
C GLN A 251 -24.96 -25.83 -17.10
N ARG A 252 -24.60 -25.74 -15.81
CA ARG A 252 -24.44 -26.94 -14.96
C ARG A 252 -25.83 -27.46 -14.59
N GLN A 253 -26.08 -28.76 -14.81
CA GLN A 253 -27.32 -29.40 -14.37
C GLN A 253 -27.42 -29.39 -12.84
N SER A 254 -28.58 -28.99 -12.32
CA SER A 254 -28.90 -29.03 -10.89
C SER A 254 -28.96 -30.47 -10.38
N GLN A 255 -28.67 -30.67 -9.09
CA GLN A 255 -28.78 -32.00 -8.46
C GLN A 255 -30.19 -32.62 -8.58
N ALA A 256 -31.23 -31.79 -8.73
CA ALA A 256 -32.60 -32.24 -8.99
C ALA A 256 -32.73 -33.02 -10.31
N ARG A 257 -32.10 -32.53 -11.40
CA ARG A 257 -32.08 -33.22 -12.70
C ARG A 257 -31.32 -34.55 -12.65
N ARG A 258 -30.28 -34.64 -11.82
CA ARG A 258 -29.54 -35.91 -11.58
C ARG A 258 -30.44 -36.98 -10.95
N ARG A 259 -31.31 -36.60 -10.01
CA ARG A 259 -32.28 -37.53 -9.40
C ARG A 259 -33.32 -38.02 -10.42
N THR A 260 -33.80 -37.15 -11.30
CA THR A 260 -34.77 -37.52 -12.35
C THR A 260 -34.19 -38.49 -13.38
N LEU A 261 -32.90 -38.34 -13.72
CA LEU A 261 -32.20 -39.28 -14.63
C LEU A 261 -31.98 -40.65 -13.98
N TRP A 262 -31.75 -40.67 -12.65
CA TRP A 262 -31.62 -41.90 -11.86
C TRP A 262 -32.92 -42.70 -11.82
N GLN A 263 -34.06 -42.02 -11.64
CA GLN A 263 -35.39 -42.65 -11.69
C GLN A 263 -35.75 -43.23 -13.08
N LYS A 264 -35.08 -42.80 -14.15
CA LYS A 264 -35.34 -43.26 -15.53
C LYS A 264 -34.33 -44.30 -16.06
N GLY A 265 -33.47 -44.87 -15.20
CA GLY A 265 -32.64 -46.03 -15.54
C GLY A 265 -31.54 -45.81 -16.59
N LYS A 266 -31.16 -44.56 -16.90
CA LYS A 266 -30.12 -44.29 -17.90
C LYS A 266 -28.70 -44.41 -17.29
N PRO A 267 -27.75 -45.10 -17.96
CA PRO A 267 -26.41 -45.33 -17.41
C PRO A 267 -25.61 -44.03 -17.27
N GLN A 268 -24.76 -43.99 -16.24
CA GLN A 268 -23.97 -42.85 -15.76
C GLN A 268 -22.82 -42.43 -16.70
N LYS A 269 -22.94 -42.58 -18.03
CA LYS A 269 -22.02 -41.92 -18.98
C LYS A 269 -22.55 -40.51 -19.22
N VAL A 270 -22.10 -39.60 -18.36
CA VAL A 270 -22.56 -38.22 -18.19
C VAL A 270 -22.50 -37.42 -19.50
N ALA A 271 -23.57 -37.43 -20.30
CA ALA A 271 -23.71 -36.51 -21.42
C ALA A 271 -23.74 -35.06 -20.90
N MET A 272 -22.88 -34.20 -21.43
CA MET A 272 -22.92 -32.76 -21.20
C MET A 272 -23.75 -32.11 -22.29
N THR A 273 -24.82 -31.43 -21.91
CA THR A 273 -25.58 -30.59 -22.84
C THR A 273 -24.86 -29.25 -22.99
N TRP A 274 -24.50 -28.90 -24.22
CA TRP A 274 -23.98 -27.60 -24.60
C TRP A 274 -25.10 -26.79 -25.24
N GLN A 275 -25.13 -25.49 -24.98
CA GLN A 275 -25.92 -24.53 -25.72
C GLN A 275 -24.93 -23.71 -26.56
N LEU A 276 -24.93 -23.95 -27.86
CA LEU A 276 -24.05 -23.30 -28.83
C LEU A 276 -24.87 -22.30 -29.63
N ARG A 277 -24.20 -21.37 -30.31
CA ARG A 277 -24.80 -20.48 -31.30
C ARG A 277 -24.30 -20.88 -32.68
N CYS A 278 -25.21 -20.96 -33.64
CA CYS A 278 -24.84 -21.23 -35.02
C CYS A 278 -23.99 -20.07 -35.57
N PRO A 279 -22.82 -20.32 -36.19
CA PRO A 279 -22.00 -19.25 -36.76
C PRO A 279 -22.62 -18.64 -38.03
N ARG A 280 -23.63 -19.29 -38.62
CA ARG A 280 -24.30 -18.83 -39.85
C ARG A 280 -25.55 -17.98 -39.57
N CYS A 281 -26.40 -18.40 -38.63
CA CYS A 281 -27.67 -17.74 -38.34
C CYS A 281 -27.80 -17.19 -36.91
N ASP A 282 -26.77 -17.35 -36.08
CA ASP A 282 -26.72 -16.94 -34.66
C ASP A 282 -27.80 -17.56 -33.75
N GLN A 283 -28.60 -18.51 -34.27
CA GLN A 283 -29.62 -19.21 -33.50
C GLN A 283 -28.98 -20.16 -32.47
N PRO A 284 -29.51 -20.21 -31.23
CA PRO A 284 -29.01 -21.12 -30.23
C PRO A 284 -29.49 -22.55 -30.48
N PHE A 285 -28.59 -23.53 -30.44
CA PHE A 285 -28.94 -24.95 -30.54
C PHE A 285 -28.26 -25.77 -29.44
N ARG A 286 -28.83 -26.93 -29.13
CA ARG A 286 -28.39 -27.79 -28.04
C ARG A 286 -27.79 -29.09 -28.56
N VAL A 287 -26.63 -29.45 -28.05
CA VAL A 287 -25.95 -30.71 -28.41
C VAL A 287 -25.51 -31.46 -27.16
N GLU A 288 -25.56 -32.79 -27.22
CA GLU A 288 -25.09 -33.66 -26.15
C GLU A 288 -23.70 -34.20 -26.49
N SER A 289 -22.72 -33.93 -25.64
CA SER A 289 -21.34 -34.40 -25.84
C SER A 289 -20.89 -35.30 -24.69
N PRO A 290 -19.95 -36.23 -24.91
CA PRO A 290 -19.20 -36.87 -23.85
C PRO A 290 -18.54 -35.85 -22.90
N PRO A 291 -18.37 -36.19 -21.60
CA PRO A 291 -17.93 -35.24 -20.58
C PRO A 291 -16.45 -34.80 -20.71
N ARG A 292 -15.68 -35.49 -21.57
CA ARG A 292 -14.25 -35.21 -21.82
C ARG A 292 -14.03 -34.17 -22.91
N MET A 293 -15.04 -33.86 -23.73
CA MET A 293 -14.91 -32.88 -24.82
C MET A 293 -14.96 -31.44 -24.27
N ARG A 294 -14.08 -30.59 -24.78
CA ARG A 294 -14.02 -29.15 -24.49
C ARG A 294 -14.78 -28.33 -25.54
N GLY A 295 -15.17 -27.10 -25.20
CA GLY A 295 -16.00 -26.24 -26.07
C GLY A 295 -15.56 -26.17 -27.54
N PRO A 296 -14.27 -25.94 -27.84
CA PRO A 296 -13.78 -25.93 -29.23
C PRO A 296 -13.91 -27.28 -29.94
N GLN A 297 -13.73 -28.40 -29.22
CA GLN A 297 -13.90 -29.75 -29.77
C GLN A 297 -15.37 -30.04 -30.06
N VAL A 298 -16.26 -29.64 -29.15
CA VAL A 298 -17.72 -29.77 -29.35
C VAL A 298 -18.19 -28.92 -30.51
N MET A 299 -17.67 -27.69 -30.67
CA MET A 299 -18.02 -26.84 -31.81
C MET A 299 -17.51 -27.43 -33.14
N LYS A 300 -16.32 -28.04 -33.15
CA LYS A 300 -15.77 -28.71 -34.33
C LYS A 300 -16.54 -29.97 -34.73
N GLU A 301 -17.04 -30.72 -33.75
CA GLU A 301 -17.66 -32.03 -33.98
C GLU A 301 -19.18 -31.95 -34.17
N PHE A 302 -19.83 -30.96 -33.55
CA PHE A 302 -21.29 -30.78 -33.58
C PHE A 302 -21.74 -29.43 -34.17
N GLY A 303 -20.82 -28.60 -34.64
CA GLY A 303 -21.13 -27.29 -35.24
C GLY A 303 -22.02 -27.39 -36.47
N ASP A 304 -21.87 -28.49 -37.23
CA ASP A 304 -22.64 -28.78 -38.44
C ASP A 304 -23.93 -29.56 -38.16
N SER A 305 -24.17 -29.99 -36.90
CA SER A 305 -25.39 -30.71 -36.51
C SER A 305 -26.63 -29.82 -36.46
N HIS A 306 -26.45 -28.49 -36.54
CA HIS A 306 -27.55 -27.56 -36.67
C HIS A 306 -27.94 -27.41 -38.13
N GLN A 307 -29.10 -27.97 -38.50
CA GLN A 307 -29.72 -27.69 -39.80
C GLN A 307 -30.26 -26.26 -39.77
N CYS A 308 -29.60 -25.35 -40.50
CA CYS A 308 -30.18 -24.05 -40.79
C CYS A 308 -31.28 -24.27 -41.82
N GLU A 309 -32.54 -24.01 -41.45
CA GLU A 309 -33.57 -23.76 -42.44
C GLU A 309 -33.16 -22.47 -43.18
N THR A 310 -32.93 -22.60 -44.49
CA THR A 310 -32.57 -21.51 -45.41
C THR A 310 -33.69 -20.52 -45.59
#